data_AF-A0A8T1BVU5-F1
#
_entry.id   AF-A0A8T1BVU5-F1
#
_cell.length_a   1.000
_cell.length_b   1.000
_cell.length_c   1.000
_cell.angle_alpha   90.00
_cell.angle_beta   90.00
_cell.angle_gamma   90.00
#
_symmetry.space_group_name_H-M   'P 1'
#
loop_
_entity.id
_entity.type
_entity.pdbx_description
1 polymer ?
#
loop_
_entity_poly.entity_id
_entity_poly.type
_entity_poly.pdbx_seq_one_letter_code
_entity_poly.pdbx_strand_id
1 'polypeptide(L)'
;MSAAAEAFKKSLAALDLPLDDEDLLEAIKDAEEHAVTQYRAAAIGDSAAKLEADLRKRMEDDKAACARNNAAQSKEMCDRLLQVLYAEQIQPKLASASEDSGGFADMQQFSREWQDFRDAYLKKARGGAKLECLLTFSEAKYAEAMRILLSRQEEGYEKKIRTLQGDVSKVKEELGSVGGREQIYKEQIEQMQVQSSQIMSEKARFEAEAEAQRERIANLESMLQDEAATKQHVEIERESAGLKLSSEAKKREEVDTELARMKSEYERVVQEKERQEMELNLLSEECQQLRKGQTCGCTIS
;
A
#
# COMPACT_ATOMS: atom_id res chain seq x y z
N MET A 1 6.47 4.91 105.16
CA MET A 1 5.46 4.61 104.13
C MET A 1 5.30 5.76 103.12
N SER A 2 4.88 6.98 103.51
CA SER A 2 4.67 8.11 102.57
C SER A 2 5.88 8.46 101.70
N ALA A 3 7.09 8.54 102.29
CA ALA A 3 8.31 8.89 101.55
C ALA A 3 8.69 7.86 100.48
N ALA A 4 8.50 6.56 100.74
CA ALA A 4 8.78 5.49 99.78
C ALA A 4 7.77 5.47 98.62
N ALA A 5 6.50 5.73 98.90
CA ALA A 5 5.47 5.88 97.86
C ALA A 5 5.74 7.10 96.97
N GLU A 6 6.12 8.24 97.56
CA GLU A 6 6.51 9.43 96.80
C GLU A 6 7.78 9.23 95.98
N ALA A 7 8.77 8.50 96.50
CA ALA A 7 9.98 8.15 95.77
C ALA A 7 9.69 7.28 94.55
N PHE A 8 8.85 6.25 94.70
CA PHE A 8 8.38 5.41 93.59
C PHE A 8 7.69 6.24 92.50
N LYS A 9 6.74 7.08 92.91
CA LYS A 9 6.00 7.96 91.99
C LYS A 9 6.93 8.93 91.25
N LYS A 10 7.93 9.50 91.93
CA LYS A 10 8.94 10.35 91.29
C LYS A 10 9.81 9.58 90.31
N SER A 11 10.17 8.34 90.63
CA SER A 11 10.93 7.45 89.73
C SER A 11 10.15 7.18 88.44
N LEU A 12 8.86 6.83 88.55
CA LEU A 12 8.01 6.62 87.38
C LEU A 12 7.81 7.89 86.55
N ALA A 13 7.65 9.05 87.20
CA ALA A 13 7.50 10.34 86.53
C ALA A 13 8.77 10.81 85.81
N ALA A 14 9.94 10.26 86.17
CA ALA A 14 11.23 10.58 85.55
C ALA A 14 11.55 9.70 84.33
N LEU A 15 10.71 8.69 84.02
CA LEU A 15 10.88 7.85 82.83
C LEU A 15 10.64 8.66 81.55
N ASP A 16 11.51 8.47 80.56
CA ASP A 16 11.38 9.06 79.23
C ASP A 16 10.45 8.19 78.38
N LEU A 17 9.14 8.42 78.54
CA LEU A 17 8.10 7.70 77.80
C LEU A 17 8.00 8.24 76.35
N PRO A 18 7.64 7.40 75.35
CA PRO A 18 7.27 6.00 75.47
C PRO A 18 8.45 5.03 75.46
N LEU A 19 8.33 3.98 76.28
CA LEU A 19 9.24 2.84 76.36
C LEU A 19 8.59 1.59 75.76
N ASP A 20 9.41 0.69 75.22
CA ASP A 20 9.00 -0.65 74.84
C ASP A 20 8.55 -1.45 76.08
N ASP A 21 7.69 -2.45 75.88
CA ASP A 21 7.01 -3.14 76.99
C ASP A 21 8.00 -3.82 77.95
N GLU A 22 9.08 -4.39 77.42
CA GLU A 22 10.14 -5.02 78.23
C GLU A 22 10.87 -3.98 79.10
N ASP A 23 11.30 -2.87 78.50
CA ASP A 23 12.00 -1.78 79.19
C ASP A 23 11.11 -1.11 80.26
N LEU A 24 9.82 -0.93 79.97
CA LEU A 24 8.86 -0.37 80.91
C LEU A 24 8.68 -1.29 82.12
N LEU A 25 8.55 -2.60 81.90
CA LEU A 25 8.39 -3.58 82.97
C LEU A 25 9.64 -3.65 83.85
N GLU A 26 10.83 -3.63 83.25
CA GLU A 26 12.10 -3.60 83.97
C GLU A 26 12.22 -2.31 84.81
N ALA A 27 11.97 -1.14 84.23
CA ALA A 27 12.03 0.13 84.94
C ALA A 27 11.02 0.23 86.10
N ILE A 28 9.80 -0.29 85.92
CA ILE A 28 8.79 -0.36 86.99
C ILE A 28 9.26 -1.28 88.12
N LYS A 29 9.82 -2.44 87.77
CA LYS A 29 10.31 -3.42 88.74
C LYS A 29 11.47 -2.86 89.56
N ASP A 30 12.43 -2.21 88.91
CA ASP A 30 13.57 -1.59 89.59
C ASP A 30 13.12 -0.46 90.54
N ALA A 31 12.18 0.37 90.09
CA ALA A 31 11.60 1.42 90.92
C ALA A 31 10.87 0.84 92.15
N GLU A 32 10.14 -0.27 91.97
CA GLU A 32 9.44 -0.96 93.04
C GLU A 32 10.42 -1.55 94.06
N GLU A 33 11.44 -2.28 93.59
CA GLU A 33 12.47 -2.87 94.45
C GLU A 33 13.21 -1.79 95.26
N HIS A 34 13.54 -0.66 94.63
CA HIS A 34 14.18 0.47 95.31
C HIS A 34 13.28 1.05 96.41
N ALA A 35 12.01 1.29 96.12
CA ALA A 35 11.08 1.88 97.07
C ALA A 35 10.71 0.93 98.22
N VAL A 36 10.59 -0.38 97.97
CA VAL A 36 10.41 -1.39 99.02
C VAL A 36 11.65 -1.47 99.91
N THR A 37 12.85 -1.43 99.33
CA THR A 37 14.11 -1.43 100.09
C THR A 37 14.23 -0.19 100.97
N GLN A 38 13.90 0.98 100.44
CA GLN A 38 13.89 2.23 101.20
C GLN A 38 12.87 2.19 102.33
N TYR A 39 11.69 1.61 102.10
CA TYR A 39 10.69 1.42 103.14
C TYR A 39 11.20 0.50 104.26
N ARG A 40 11.75 -0.67 103.92
CA ARG A 40 12.25 -1.65 104.89
C ARG A 40 13.39 -1.10 105.75
N ALA A 41 14.28 -0.30 105.16
CA ALA A 41 15.38 0.35 105.91
C ALA A 41 14.89 1.32 106.99
N ALA A 42 13.69 1.89 106.84
CA ALA A 42 13.09 2.86 107.76
C ALA A 42 11.96 2.28 108.63
N ALA A 43 11.55 1.03 108.40
CA ALA A 43 10.41 0.42 109.08
C ALA A 43 10.83 -0.27 110.40
N ILE A 44 10.16 0.04 111.51
CA ILE A 44 10.36 -0.58 112.83
C ILE A 44 8.99 -0.88 113.46
N GLY A 45 8.85 -2.05 114.08
CA GLY A 45 7.66 -2.46 114.86
C GLY A 45 6.71 -3.44 114.17
N ASP A 46 5.76 -3.96 114.92
CA ASP A 46 4.89 -5.09 114.51
C ASP A 46 3.95 -4.77 113.34
N SER A 47 3.71 -3.49 113.04
CA SER A 47 2.87 -3.04 111.93
C SER A 47 3.62 -2.93 110.59
N ALA A 48 4.94 -3.14 110.57
CA ALA A 48 5.79 -2.94 109.39
C ALA A 48 5.35 -3.79 108.18
N ALA A 49 4.97 -5.05 108.41
CA ALA A 49 4.52 -5.95 107.33
C ALA A 49 3.18 -5.50 106.72
N LYS A 50 2.23 -5.04 107.55
CA LYS A 50 0.94 -4.52 107.07
C LYS A 50 1.12 -3.26 106.23
N LEU A 51 1.97 -2.34 106.68
CA LEU A 51 2.27 -1.11 105.98
C LEU A 51 3.09 -1.33 104.69
N GLU A 52 3.90 -2.40 104.60
CA GLU A 52 4.53 -2.82 103.34
C GLU A 52 3.48 -3.30 102.32
N ALA A 53 2.51 -4.09 102.76
CA ALA A 53 1.41 -4.54 101.90
C ALA A 53 0.57 -3.36 101.38
N ASP A 54 0.27 -2.39 102.24
CA ASP A 54 -0.42 -1.15 101.86
C ASP A 54 0.41 -0.30 100.87
N LEU A 55 1.74 -0.27 101.03
CA LEU A 55 2.66 0.41 100.10
C LEU A 55 2.61 -0.24 98.72
N ARG A 56 2.74 -1.57 98.63
CA ARG A 56 2.66 -2.30 97.36
C ARG A 56 1.31 -2.08 96.68
N LYS A 57 0.21 -2.10 97.46
CA LYS A 57 -1.12 -1.82 96.91
C LYS A 57 -1.21 -0.42 96.29
N ARG A 58 -0.62 0.59 96.92
CA ARG A 58 -0.53 1.95 96.33
C ARG A 58 0.35 1.98 95.07
N MET A 59 1.47 1.26 95.08
CA MET A 59 2.34 1.16 93.91
C MET A 59 1.62 0.56 92.71
N GLU A 60 0.75 -0.44 92.89
CA GLU A 60 -0.05 -1.01 91.79
C GLU A 60 -0.91 0.03 91.07
N ASP A 61 -1.52 0.98 91.80
CA ASP A 61 -2.31 2.06 91.19
C ASP A 61 -1.41 2.99 90.34
N ASP A 62 -0.21 3.32 90.85
CA ASP A 62 0.78 4.15 90.14
C ASP A 62 1.38 3.40 88.94
N LYS A 63 1.61 2.07 89.02
CA LYS A 63 2.04 1.22 87.91
C LYS A 63 0.99 1.23 86.79
N ALA A 64 -0.27 1.01 87.14
CA ALA A 64 -1.37 1.04 86.17
C ALA A 64 -1.54 2.43 85.52
N ALA A 65 -1.33 3.51 86.29
CA ALA A 65 -1.31 4.86 85.75
C ALA A 65 -0.13 5.08 84.78
N CYS A 66 1.07 4.63 85.13
CA CYS A 66 2.26 4.71 84.29
C CYS A 66 2.07 3.93 82.98
N ALA A 67 1.59 2.69 83.04
CA ALA A 67 1.32 1.87 81.86
C ALA A 67 0.29 2.51 80.92
N ARG A 68 -0.79 3.09 81.45
CA ARG A 68 -1.77 3.84 80.64
C ARG A 68 -1.15 5.08 79.99
N ASN A 69 -0.31 5.81 80.72
CA ASN A 69 0.39 6.98 80.18
C ASN A 69 1.38 6.58 79.07
N ASN A 70 2.15 5.50 79.28
CA ASN A 70 3.06 4.95 78.27
C ASN A 70 2.31 4.53 77.00
N ALA A 71 1.19 3.83 77.14
CA ALA A 71 0.37 3.42 76.00
C ALA A 71 -0.20 4.63 75.22
N ALA A 72 -0.69 5.65 75.92
CA ALA A 72 -1.20 6.87 75.30
C ALA A 72 -0.11 7.61 74.51
N GLN A 73 1.07 7.80 75.12
CA GLN A 73 2.20 8.47 74.47
C GLN A 73 2.80 7.64 73.33
N SER A 74 2.87 6.31 73.48
CA SER A 74 3.31 5.40 72.42
C SER A 74 2.41 5.53 71.19
N LYS A 75 1.08 5.55 71.41
CA LYS A 75 0.12 5.75 70.31
C LYS A 75 0.30 7.10 69.64
N GLU A 76 0.36 8.20 70.40
CA GLU A 76 0.53 9.55 69.85
C GLU A 76 1.83 9.69 69.04
N MET A 77 2.94 9.20 69.59
CA MET A 77 4.24 9.18 68.91
C MET A 77 4.18 8.37 67.62
N CYS A 78 3.61 7.16 67.66
CA CYS A 78 3.51 6.27 66.50
C CYS A 78 2.64 6.88 65.41
N ASP A 79 1.46 7.39 65.75
CA ASP A 79 0.55 8.06 64.81
C ASP A 79 1.22 9.26 64.14
N ARG A 80 1.91 10.10 64.92
CA ARG A 80 2.65 11.25 64.39
C ARG A 80 3.80 10.84 63.48
N LEU A 81 4.58 9.84 63.88
CA LEU A 81 5.70 9.34 63.10
C LEU A 81 5.23 8.75 61.75
N LEU A 82 4.14 7.99 61.74
CA LEU A 82 3.54 7.45 60.50
C LEU A 82 3.11 8.57 59.56
N GLN A 83 2.43 9.59 60.08
CA GLN A 83 2.00 10.75 59.28
C GLN A 83 3.19 11.49 58.67
N VAL A 84 4.23 11.76 59.46
CA VAL A 84 5.44 12.45 58.97
C VAL A 84 6.14 11.62 57.89
N LEU A 85 6.42 10.34 58.16
CA LEU A 85 7.11 9.48 57.19
C LEU A 85 6.29 9.31 55.90
N TYR A 86 4.96 9.19 56.00
CA TYR A 86 4.10 9.09 54.83
C TYR A 86 4.10 10.38 54.02
N ALA A 87 4.00 11.54 54.68
CA ALA A 87 4.03 12.85 54.03
C ALA A 87 5.38 13.14 53.35
N GLU A 88 6.47 12.61 53.88
CA GLU A 88 7.82 12.76 53.32
C GLU A 88 8.08 11.80 52.16
N GLN A 89 7.71 10.52 52.30
CA GLN A 89 8.17 9.47 51.39
C GLN A 89 7.14 9.08 50.32
N ILE A 90 5.86 9.03 50.68
CA ILE A 90 4.81 8.44 49.85
C ILE A 90 3.93 9.50 49.21
N GLN A 91 3.41 10.45 50.00
CA GLN A 91 2.45 11.46 49.54
C GLN A 91 2.95 12.30 48.35
N PRO A 92 4.21 12.78 48.31
CA PRO A 92 4.69 13.58 47.19
C PRO A 92 4.70 12.79 45.87
N LYS A 93 5.07 11.52 45.94
CA LYS A 93 5.11 10.61 44.78
C LYS A 93 3.71 10.24 44.30
N LEU A 94 2.73 10.11 45.20
CA LEU A 94 1.32 9.92 44.85
C LEU A 94 0.72 11.17 44.18
N ALA A 95 1.04 12.36 44.68
CA ALA A 95 0.52 13.62 44.13
C ALA A 95 1.12 13.95 42.75
N SER A 96 2.32 13.46 42.46
CA SER A 96 3.07 13.79 41.23
C SER A 96 2.39 13.23 39.98
N ALA A 97 1.78 14.12 39.19
CA ALA A 97 1.20 13.96 37.83
C ALA A 97 1.75 12.85 36.92
N SER A 98 3.08 12.85 36.83
CA SER A 98 3.83 12.23 35.75
C SER A 98 4.93 11.34 36.31
N GLU A 99 5.23 10.25 35.59
CA GLU A 99 6.39 9.39 35.85
C GLU A 99 7.69 10.20 35.82
N ASP A 100 7.77 11.23 34.97
CA ASP A 100 8.94 12.10 34.81
C ASP A 100 9.17 13.07 35.98
N SER A 101 8.17 13.29 36.83
CA SER A 101 8.23 14.21 37.97
C SER A 101 8.45 13.49 39.31
N GLY A 102 9.07 12.31 39.28
CA GLY A 102 9.39 11.52 40.48
C GLY A 102 8.19 10.82 41.10
N GLY A 103 7.10 10.61 40.35
CA GLY A 103 5.98 9.78 40.75
C GLY A 103 6.33 8.28 40.72
N PHE A 104 5.38 7.44 41.13
CA PHE A 104 5.52 6.00 40.97
C PHE A 104 5.32 5.60 39.51
N ALA A 105 6.31 4.96 38.90
CA ALA A 105 6.23 4.44 37.54
C ALA A 105 5.29 3.23 37.45
N ASP A 106 5.33 2.35 38.44
CA ASP A 106 4.47 1.18 38.50
C ASP A 106 4.13 0.77 39.94
N MET A 107 3.23 -0.21 40.05
CA MET A 107 2.83 -0.78 41.34
C MET A 107 3.99 -1.46 42.08
N GLN A 108 5.00 -1.99 41.38
CA GLN A 108 6.14 -2.65 42.02
C GLN A 108 7.07 -1.63 42.71
N GLN A 109 7.27 -0.46 42.11
CA GLN A 109 7.98 0.64 42.71
C GLN A 109 7.23 1.15 43.94
N PHE A 110 5.89 1.32 43.85
CA PHE A 110 5.08 1.66 45.01
C PHE A 110 5.22 0.64 46.14
N SER A 111 5.15 -0.67 45.85
CA SER A 111 5.32 -1.71 46.88
C SER A 111 6.69 -1.68 47.55
N ARG A 112 7.76 -1.39 46.80
CA ARG A 112 9.12 -1.26 47.36
C ARG A 112 9.22 -0.05 48.30
N GLU A 113 8.76 1.10 47.84
CA GLU A 113 8.79 2.35 48.61
C GLU A 113 7.89 2.28 49.85
N TRP A 114 6.75 1.58 49.74
CA TRP A 114 5.91 1.29 50.89
C TRP A 114 6.61 0.40 51.91
N GLN A 115 7.38 -0.59 51.45
CA GLN A 115 8.17 -1.44 52.34
C GLN A 115 9.28 -0.64 53.03
N ASP A 116 9.97 0.24 52.30
CA ASP A 116 11.00 1.14 52.86
C ASP A 116 10.39 2.09 53.91
N PHE A 117 9.19 2.62 53.67
CA PHE A 117 8.41 3.39 54.64
C PHE A 117 8.13 2.59 55.92
N ARG A 118 7.66 1.34 55.78
CA ARG A 118 7.39 0.45 56.93
C ARG A 118 8.66 0.16 57.72
N ASP A 119 9.76 -0.12 57.03
CA ASP A 119 11.04 -0.43 57.67
C ASP A 119 11.63 0.79 58.38
N ALA A 120 11.48 1.99 57.79
CA ALA A 120 11.87 3.25 58.43
C ALA A 120 11.04 3.54 59.68
N TYR A 121 9.74 3.27 59.65
CA TYR A 121 8.87 3.38 60.83
C TYR A 121 9.29 2.38 61.92
N LEU A 122 9.47 1.10 61.58
CA LEU A 122 9.82 0.06 62.56
C LEU A 122 11.18 0.29 63.22
N LYS A 123 12.11 0.98 62.56
CA LYS A 123 13.40 1.39 63.15
C LYS A 123 13.28 2.53 64.16
N LYS A 124 12.31 3.42 64.01
CA LYS A 124 12.16 4.65 64.81
C LYS A 124 11.07 4.56 65.89
N ALA A 125 10.03 3.76 65.64
CA ALA A 125 8.88 3.64 66.54
C ALA A 125 9.22 2.86 67.81
N ARG A 126 8.62 3.30 68.92
CA ARG A 126 8.79 2.75 70.27
C ARG A 126 7.44 2.57 70.98
N GLY A 127 7.41 1.66 71.94
CA GLY A 127 6.28 1.33 72.78
C GLY A 127 5.29 0.34 72.18
N GLY A 128 4.44 -0.22 73.05
CA GLY A 128 3.53 -1.32 72.71
C GLY A 128 2.51 -1.02 71.61
N ALA A 129 2.22 0.25 71.30
CA ALA A 129 1.26 0.61 70.25
C ALA A 129 1.83 0.49 68.82
N LYS A 130 3.14 0.21 68.68
CA LYS A 130 3.89 0.24 67.41
C LYS A 130 3.25 -0.57 66.28
N LEU A 131 2.90 -1.83 66.54
CA LEU A 131 2.36 -2.72 65.50
C LEU A 131 0.90 -2.40 65.18
N GLU A 132 0.10 -2.08 66.19
CA GLU A 132 -1.32 -1.72 66.03
C GLU A 132 -1.46 -0.45 65.18
N CYS A 133 -0.72 0.62 65.52
CA CYS A 133 -0.76 1.87 64.76
C CYS A 133 -0.33 1.66 63.30
N LEU A 134 0.72 0.87 63.08
CA LEU A 134 1.18 0.55 61.72
C LEU A 134 0.11 -0.20 60.92
N LEU A 135 -0.55 -1.18 61.54
CA LEU A 135 -1.58 -1.98 60.88
C LEU A 135 -2.78 -1.12 60.50
N THR A 136 -3.35 -0.38 61.47
CA THR A 136 -4.50 0.51 61.22
C THR A 136 -4.18 1.59 60.20
N PHE A 137 -3.00 2.21 60.29
CA PHE A 137 -2.58 3.21 59.32
C PHE A 137 -2.40 2.59 57.92
N SER A 138 -1.78 1.42 57.85
CA SER A 138 -1.55 0.74 56.57
C SER A 138 -2.85 0.32 55.90
N GLU A 139 -3.81 -0.23 56.63
CA GLU A 139 -5.12 -0.62 56.09
C GLU A 139 -5.82 0.55 55.39
N ALA A 140 -5.83 1.74 56.02
CA ALA A 140 -6.45 2.92 55.45
C ALA A 140 -5.61 3.53 54.30
N LYS A 141 -4.32 3.79 54.55
CA LYS A 141 -3.49 4.60 53.65
C LYS A 141 -2.94 3.80 52.47
N TYR A 142 -2.66 2.51 52.65
CA TYR A 142 -2.25 1.67 51.54
C TYR A 142 -3.39 1.50 50.53
N ALA A 143 -4.61 1.24 51.01
CA ALA A 143 -5.79 1.10 50.15
C ALA A 143 -6.10 2.41 49.40
N GLU A 144 -6.01 3.56 50.09
CA GLU A 144 -6.16 4.87 49.48
C GLU A 144 -5.13 5.11 48.37
N ALA A 145 -3.85 4.86 48.65
CA ALA A 145 -2.76 5.00 47.70
C ALA A 145 -2.94 4.08 46.47
N MET A 146 -3.30 2.81 46.71
CA MET A 146 -3.52 1.84 45.64
C MET A 146 -4.66 2.25 44.72
N ARG A 147 -5.75 2.78 45.28
CA ARG A 147 -6.89 3.30 44.50
C ARG A 147 -6.48 4.48 43.61
N ILE A 148 -5.67 5.41 44.13
CA ILE A 148 -5.16 6.54 43.35
C ILE A 148 -4.31 6.04 42.18
N LEU A 149 -3.39 5.10 42.44
CA LEU A 149 -2.52 4.54 41.41
C LEU A 149 -3.30 3.78 40.34
N LEU A 150 -4.26 2.94 40.73
CA LEU A 150 -5.12 2.21 39.78
C LEU A 150 -5.94 3.18 38.92
N SER A 151 -6.60 4.17 39.54
CA SER A 151 -7.37 5.18 38.81
C SER A 151 -6.52 5.90 37.77
N ARG A 152 -5.27 6.24 38.11
CA ARG A 152 -4.36 6.90 37.19
C ARG A 152 -3.93 5.99 36.04
N GLN A 153 -3.70 4.71 36.33
CA GLN A 153 -3.37 3.72 35.32
C GLN A 153 -4.55 3.52 34.34
N GLU A 154 -5.78 3.44 34.86
CA GLU A 154 -7.01 3.37 34.09
C GLU A 154 -7.17 4.60 33.18
N GLU A 155 -6.99 5.81 33.70
CA GLU A 155 -6.98 7.04 32.88
C GLU A 155 -5.91 7.01 31.77
N GLY A 156 -4.72 6.48 32.08
CA GLY A 156 -3.64 6.29 31.12
C GLY A 156 -4.02 5.33 29.99
N TYR A 157 -4.65 4.20 30.32
CA TYR A 157 -5.15 3.25 29.34
C TYR A 157 -6.32 3.80 28.53
N GLU A 158 -7.26 4.52 29.15
CA GLU A 158 -8.35 5.17 28.43
C GLU A 158 -7.84 6.18 27.40
N LYS A 159 -6.85 7.00 27.75
CA LYS A 159 -6.21 7.94 26.81
C LYS A 159 -5.57 7.20 25.64
N LYS A 160 -4.86 6.10 25.90
CA LYS A 160 -4.27 5.24 24.85
C LYS A 160 -5.35 4.63 23.95
N ILE A 161 -6.43 4.12 24.54
CA ILE A 161 -7.57 3.54 23.79
C ILE A 161 -8.19 4.61 22.88
N ARG A 162 -8.47 5.82 23.39
CA ARG A 162 -9.04 6.91 22.59
C ARG A 162 -8.12 7.32 21.44
N THR A 163 -6.80 7.35 21.68
CA THR A 163 -5.80 7.66 20.64
C THR A 163 -5.83 6.57 19.56
N LEU A 164 -5.77 5.29 19.94
CA LEU A 164 -5.83 4.17 19.01
C LEU A 164 -7.14 4.13 18.22
N GLN A 165 -8.28 4.46 18.85
CA GLN A 165 -9.57 4.57 18.16
C GLN A 165 -9.58 5.69 17.12
N GLY A 166 -8.94 6.83 17.44
CA GLY A 166 -8.71 7.92 16.50
C GLY A 166 -7.87 7.48 15.30
N ASP A 167 -6.74 6.81 15.55
CA ASP A 167 -5.85 6.30 14.51
C ASP A 167 -6.54 5.27 13.62
N VAL A 168 -7.32 4.34 14.20
CA VAL A 168 -8.12 3.36 13.44
C VAL A 168 -9.15 4.06 12.55
N SER A 169 -9.81 5.11 13.06
CA SER A 169 -10.78 5.87 12.27
C SER A 169 -10.14 6.58 11.09
N LYS A 170 -8.95 7.17 11.29
CA LYS A 170 -8.15 7.80 10.24
C LYS A 170 -7.72 6.79 9.17
N VAL A 171 -7.20 5.63 9.57
CA VAL A 171 -6.81 4.56 8.64
C VAL A 171 -8.03 4.06 7.85
N LYS A 172 -9.20 3.95 8.49
CA LYS A 172 -10.44 3.57 7.80
C LYS A 172 -10.86 4.57 6.74
N GLU A 173 -10.73 5.87 7.02
CA GLU A 173 -11.00 6.94 6.06
C GLU A 173 -10.02 6.90 4.87
N GLU A 174 -8.72 6.75 5.15
CA GLU A 174 -7.69 6.60 4.12
C GLU A 174 -7.95 5.39 3.23
N LEU A 175 -8.31 4.24 3.83
CA LEU A 175 -8.67 3.03 3.10
C LEU A 175 -9.92 3.23 2.23
N GLY A 176 -10.94 3.92 2.74
CA GLY A 176 -12.13 4.29 1.96
C GLY A 176 -11.80 5.18 0.77
N SER A 177 -10.90 6.16 0.95
CA SER A 177 -10.41 7.02 -0.14
C SER A 177 -9.63 6.24 -1.21
N VAL A 178 -8.79 5.29 -0.79
CA VAL A 178 -8.09 4.39 -1.73
C VAL A 178 -9.07 3.51 -2.49
N GLY A 179 -10.04 2.88 -1.80
CA GLY A 179 -11.06 2.05 -2.44
C GLY A 179 -11.93 2.82 -3.44
N GLY A 180 -12.29 4.07 -3.13
CA GLY A 180 -13.00 4.94 -4.06
C GLY A 180 -12.19 5.25 -5.32
N ARG A 181 -10.88 5.52 -5.18
CA ARG A 181 -9.98 5.73 -6.34
C ARG A 181 -9.80 4.47 -7.17
N GLU A 182 -9.68 3.31 -6.53
CA GLU A 182 -9.58 2.02 -7.21
C GLU A 182 -10.81 1.73 -8.07
N GLN A 183 -12.01 1.99 -7.55
CA GLN A 183 -13.25 1.83 -8.29
C GLN A 183 -13.30 2.74 -9.53
N ILE A 184 -12.87 4.01 -9.40
CA ILE A 184 -12.77 4.93 -10.54
C ILE A 184 -11.78 4.40 -11.60
N TYR A 185 -10.61 3.93 -11.18
CA TYR A 185 -9.63 3.36 -12.12
C TYR A 185 -10.17 2.11 -12.82
N LYS A 186 -10.91 1.27 -12.11
CA LYS A 186 -11.55 0.10 -12.70
C LYS A 186 -12.57 0.48 -13.78
N GLU A 187 -13.44 1.45 -13.49
CA GLU A 187 -14.41 1.98 -14.45
C GLU A 187 -13.73 2.61 -15.69
N GLN A 188 -12.64 3.36 -15.47
CA GLN A 188 -11.83 3.92 -16.57
C GLN A 188 -11.19 2.84 -17.45
N ILE A 189 -10.66 1.77 -16.85
CA ILE A 189 -10.08 0.64 -17.58
C ILE A 189 -11.16 -0.07 -18.40
N GLU A 190 -12.34 -0.33 -17.82
CA GLU A 190 -13.46 -0.95 -18.53
C GLU A 190 -13.92 -0.07 -19.71
N GLN A 191 -14.02 1.25 -19.51
CA GLN A 191 -14.35 2.19 -20.59
C GLN A 191 -13.29 2.19 -21.70
N MET A 192 -12.00 2.18 -21.34
CA MET A 192 -10.91 2.09 -22.31
C MET A 192 -10.94 0.78 -23.10
N GLN A 193 -11.27 -0.35 -22.46
CA GLN A 193 -11.41 -1.63 -23.15
C GLN A 193 -12.55 -1.60 -24.17
N VAL A 194 -13.69 -1.00 -23.82
CA VAL A 194 -14.81 -0.80 -24.75
C VAL A 194 -14.38 0.07 -25.94
N GLN A 195 -13.75 1.22 -25.69
CA GLN A 195 -13.25 2.10 -26.76
C GLN A 195 -12.23 1.40 -27.66
N SER A 196 -11.30 0.64 -27.07
CA SER A 196 -10.31 -0.13 -27.83
C SER A 196 -10.98 -1.17 -28.74
N SER A 197 -12.04 -1.84 -28.27
CA SER A 197 -12.79 -2.82 -29.08
C SER A 197 -13.53 -2.17 -30.26
N GLN A 198 -14.04 -0.95 -30.08
CA GLN A 198 -14.68 -0.17 -31.13
C GLN A 198 -13.67 0.25 -32.20
N ILE A 199 -12.53 0.81 -31.77
CA ILE A 199 -11.44 1.20 -32.67
C ILE A 199 -10.94 0.01 -33.48
N MET A 200 -10.78 -1.16 -32.84
CA MET A 200 -10.36 -2.38 -33.54
C MET A 200 -11.39 -2.84 -34.57
N SER A 201 -12.69 -2.71 -34.26
CA SER A 201 -13.76 -3.05 -35.19
C SER A 201 -13.84 -2.08 -36.38
N GLU A 202 -13.68 -0.78 -36.13
CA GLU A 202 -13.59 0.24 -37.18
C GLU A 202 -12.36 0.03 -38.06
N LYS A 203 -11.20 -0.26 -37.45
CA LYS A 203 -9.98 -0.60 -38.17
C LYS A 203 -10.19 -1.79 -39.09
N ALA A 204 -10.78 -2.89 -38.59
CA ALA A 204 -11.09 -4.06 -39.41
C ALA A 204 -12.05 -3.72 -40.56
N ARG A 205 -13.04 -2.84 -40.34
CA ARG A 205 -13.94 -2.36 -41.39
C ARG A 205 -13.18 -1.58 -42.46
N PHE A 206 -12.33 -0.63 -42.07
CA PHE A 206 -11.53 0.15 -43.01
C PHE A 206 -10.51 -0.70 -43.77
N GLU A 207 -9.91 -1.71 -43.13
CA GLU A 207 -9.01 -2.66 -43.80
C GLU A 207 -9.77 -3.48 -44.85
N ALA A 208 -10.98 -3.95 -44.56
CA ALA A 208 -11.82 -4.65 -45.52
C ALA A 208 -12.28 -3.74 -46.68
N GLU A 209 -12.67 -2.49 -46.38
CA GLU A 209 -13.01 -1.49 -47.41
C GLU A 209 -11.81 -1.17 -48.31
N ALA A 210 -10.62 -1.04 -47.72
CA ALA A 210 -9.38 -0.79 -48.46
C ALA A 210 -9.02 -1.96 -49.37
N GLU A 211 -9.17 -3.20 -48.90
CA GLU A 211 -8.91 -4.39 -49.71
C GLU A 211 -9.90 -4.51 -50.86
N ALA A 212 -11.20 -4.30 -50.62
CA ALA A 212 -12.20 -4.28 -51.67
C ALA A 212 -11.93 -3.18 -52.72
N GLN A 213 -11.42 -2.01 -52.30
CA GLN A 213 -10.98 -0.96 -53.21
C GLN A 213 -9.75 -1.38 -54.02
N ARG A 214 -8.75 -2.04 -53.42
CA ARG A 214 -7.58 -2.58 -54.14
C ARG A 214 -8.00 -3.59 -55.18
N GLU A 215 -8.89 -4.53 -54.84
CA GLU A 215 -9.43 -5.50 -55.80
C GLU A 215 -10.16 -4.81 -56.95
N ARG A 216 -10.96 -3.77 -56.66
CA ARG A 216 -11.65 -2.99 -57.69
C ARG A 216 -10.68 -2.25 -58.60
N ILE A 217 -9.61 -1.66 -58.05
CA ILE A 217 -8.56 -1.00 -58.84
C ILE A 217 -7.86 -2.04 -59.73
N ALA A 218 -7.45 -3.18 -59.18
CA ALA A 218 -6.79 -4.25 -59.94
C ALA A 218 -7.69 -4.77 -61.08
N ASN A 219 -8.99 -4.93 -60.83
CA ASN A 219 -9.95 -5.31 -61.87
C ASN A 219 -10.07 -4.24 -62.97
N LEU A 220 -10.13 -2.96 -62.60
CA LEU A 220 -10.15 -1.87 -63.57
C LEU A 220 -8.85 -1.76 -64.36
N GLU A 221 -7.70 -1.97 -63.72
CA GLU A 221 -6.39 -2.02 -64.37
C GLU A 221 -6.32 -3.19 -65.38
N SER A 222 -6.84 -4.36 -65.02
CA SER A 222 -6.96 -5.51 -65.93
C SER A 222 -7.86 -5.18 -67.12
N MET A 223 -9.04 -4.62 -66.88
CA MET A 223 -9.95 -4.21 -67.96
C MET A 223 -9.31 -3.19 -68.90
N LEU A 224 -8.54 -2.24 -68.36
CA LEU A 224 -7.85 -1.22 -69.14
C LEU A 224 -6.69 -1.84 -69.95
N GLN A 225 -5.99 -2.84 -69.42
CA GLN A 225 -4.99 -3.61 -70.16
C GLN A 225 -5.63 -4.44 -71.28
N ASP A 226 -6.76 -5.10 -71.01
CA ASP A 226 -7.50 -5.87 -72.01
C ASP A 226 -8.03 -4.97 -73.13
N GLU A 227 -8.55 -3.79 -72.78
CA GLU A 227 -9.00 -2.79 -73.76
C GLU A 227 -7.82 -2.26 -74.58
N ALA A 228 -6.68 -1.96 -73.95
CA ALA A 228 -5.47 -1.54 -74.65
C ALA A 228 -4.94 -2.62 -75.60
N ALA A 229 -4.94 -3.90 -75.17
CA ALA A 229 -4.56 -5.04 -76.00
C ALA A 229 -5.53 -5.23 -77.17
N THR A 230 -6.84 -5.10 -76.91
CA THR A 230 -7.87 -5.17 -77.95
C THR A 230 -7.71 -4.04 -78.95
N LYS A 231 -7.48 -2.81 -78.50
CA LYS A 231 -7.25 -1.65 -79.36
C LYS A 231 -5.99 -1.84 -80.21
N GLN A 232 -4.90 -2.32 -79.62
CA GLN A 232 -3.68 -2.65 -80.34
C GLN A 232 -3.93 -3.76 -81.38
N HIS A 233 -4.73 -4.77 -81.04
CA HIS A 233 -5.12 -5.82 -81.98
C HIS A 233 -5.93 -5.26 -83.16
N VAL A 234 -6.92 -4.39 -82.90
CA VAL A 234 -7.71 -3.70 -83.92
C VAL A 234 -6.83 -2.80 -84.79
N GLU A 235 -5.85 -2.10 -84.21
CA GLU A 235 -4.89 -1.29 -84.96
C GLU A 235 -4.02 -2.17 -85.87
N ILE A 236 -3.51 -3.30 -85.38
CA ILE A 236 -2.77 -4.28 -86.20
C ILE A 236 -3.64 -4.85 -87.32
N GLU A 237 -4.90 -5.19 -87.06
CA GLU A 237 -5.84 -5.67 -88.08
C GLU A 237 -6.10 -4.58 -89.13
N ARG A 238 -6.24 -3.31 -88.71
CA ARG A 238 -6.44 -2.18 -89.60
C ARG A 238 -5.21 -1.92 -90.46
N GLU A 239 -4.00 -2.00 -89.91
CA GLU A 239 -2.75 -1.92 -90.66
C GLU A 239 -2.60 -3.08 -91.64
N SER A 240 -2.94 -4.31 -91.21
CA SER A 240 -2.95 -5.50 -92.07
C SER A 240 -3.95 -5.36 -93.22
N ALA A 241 -5.16 -4.85 -92.96
CA ALA A 241 -6.15 -4.56 -93.99
C ALA A 241 -5.66 -3.44 -94.94
N GLY A 242 -5.02 -2.40 -94.42
CA GLY A 242 -4.38 -1.35 -95.21
C GLY A 242 -3.27 -1.88 -96.12
N LEU A 243 -2.41 -2.76 -95.61
CA LEU A 243 -1.37 -3.44 -96.37
C LEU A 243 -1.95 -4.37 -97.44
N LYS A 244 -3.04 -5.09 -97.14
CA LYS A 244 -3.76 -5.92 -98.11
C LYS A 244 -4.36 -5.09 -99.23
N LEU A 245 -5.04 -3.99 -98.91
CA LEU A 245 -5.61 -3.06 -99.90
C LEU A 245 -4.51 -2.43 -100.76
N SER A 246 -3.38 -2.03 -100.17
CA SER A 246 -2.24 -1.52 -100.91
C SER A 246 -1.60 -2.58 -101.83
N SER A 247 -1.50 -3.82 -101.36
CA SER A 247 -1.04 -4.97 -102.14
C SER A 247 -1.97 -5.28 -103.31
N GLU A 248 -3.29 -5.27 -103.09
CA GLU A 248 -4.28 -5.46 -104.15
C GLU A 248 -4.28 -4.31 -105.16
N ALA A 249 -4.09 -3.07 -104.71
CA ALA A 249 -3.94 -1.91 -105.60
C ALA A 249 -2.69 -2.06 -106.49
N LYS A 250 -1.54 -2.46 -105.92
CA LYS A 250 -0.32 -2.75 -106.69
C LYS A 250 -0.51 -3.89 -107.69
N LYS A 251 -1.17 -4.98 -107.29
CA LYS A 251 -1.48 -6.08 -108.20
C LYS A 251 -2.38 -5.65 -109.35
N ARG A 252 -3.38 -4.79 -109.10
CA ARG A 252 -4.23 -4.23 -110.16
C ARG A 252 -3.43 -3.35 -111.10
N GLU A 253 -2.54 -2.52 -110.58
CA GLU A 253 -1.65 -1.67 -111.38
C GLU A 253 -0.68 -2.52 -112.25
N GLU A 254 -0.10 -3.57 -111.68
CA GLU A 254 0.74 -4.54 -112.41
C GLU A 254 -0.05 -5.23 -113.52
N VAL A 255 -1.25 -5.72 -113.22
CA VAL A 255 -2.15 -6.33 -114.22
C VAL A 255 -2.51 -5.34 -115.32
N ASP A 256 -2.83 -4.09 -114.98
CA ASP A 256 -3.16 -3.06 -115.97
C ASP A 256 -1.96 -2.75 -116.87
N THR A 257 -0.73 -2.72 -116.32
CA THR A 257 0.49 -2.57 -117.12
C THR A 257 0.78 -3.77 -118.03
N GLU A 258 0.58 -5.00 -117.55
CA GLU A 258 0.72 -6.20 -118.39
C GLU A 258 -0.34 -6.25 -119.49
N LEU A 259 -1.57 -5.85 -119.19
CA LEU A 259 -2.68 -5.83 -120.14
C LEU A 259 -2.45 -4.76 -121.23
N ALA A 260 -1.87 -3.61 -120.87
CA ALA A 260 -1.41 -2.60 -121.82
C ALA A 260 -0.28 -3.12 -122.72
N ARG A 261 0.69 -3.86 -122.15
CA ARG A 261 1.78 -4.48 -122.90
C ARG A 261 1.27 -5.55 -123.87
N MET A 262 0.33 -6.38 -123.42
CA MET A 262 -0.27 -7.44 -124.24
C MET A 262 -1.09 -6.87 -125.40
N LYS A 263 -1.81 -5.76 -125.18
CA LYS A 263 -2.50 -5.02 -126.26
C LYS A 263 -1.52 -4.51 -127.33
N SER A 264 -0.38 -3.95 -126.91
CA SER A 264 0.66 -3.49 -127.83
C SER A 264 1.30 -4.64 -128.63
N GLU A 265 1.57 -5.78 -127.98
CA GLU A 265 2.07 -6.98 -128.66
C GLU A 265 1.03 -7.54 -129.65
N TYR A 266 -0.26 -7.52 -129.30
CA TYR A 266 -1.35 -7.95 -130.18
C TYR A 266 -1.48 -7.05 -131.42
N GLU A 267 -1.44 -5.72 -131.25
CA GLU A 267 -1.45 -4.77 -132.36
C GLU A 267 -0.28 -4.98 -133.32
N ARG A 268 0.91 -5.28 -132.78
CA ARG A 268 2.09 -5.59 -133.60
C ARG A 268 1.89 -6.85 -134.45
N VAL A 269 1.31 -7.91 -133.86
CA VAL A 269 1.02 -9.16 -134.58
C VAL A 269 -0.05 -8.97 -135.64
N VAL A 270 -1.05 -8.12 -135.39
CA VAL A 270 -2.07 -7.77 -136.39
C VAL A 270 -1.43 -7.06 -137.58
N GLN A 271 -0.55 -6.08 -137.34
CA GLN A 271 0.18 -5.39 -138.41
C GLN A 271 1.10 -6.35 -139.21
N GLU A 272 1.75 -7.31 -138.54
CA GLU A 272 2.56 -8.33 -139.20
C GLU A 272 1.71 -9.29 -140.05
N LYS A 273 0.49 -9.64 -139.57
CA LYS A 273 -0.48 -10.43 -140.33
C LYS A 273 -0.94 -9.68 -141.58
N GLU A 274 -1.29 -8.39 -141.46
CA GLU A 274 -1.70 -7.56 -142.60
C GLU A 274 -0.58 -7.44 -143.64
N ARG A 275 0.68 -7.33 -143.19
CA ARG A 275 1.86 -7.33 -144.08
C ARG A 275 2.01 -8.66 -144.83
N GLN A 276 1.85 -9.79 -144.13
CA GLN A 276 1.93 -11.13 -144.72
C GLN A 276 0.76 -11.42 -145.68
N GLU A 277 -0.44 -10.89 -145.40
CA GLU A 277 -1.59 -10.96 -146.33
C GLU A 277 -1.33 -10.17 -147.61
N MET A 278 -0.66 -9.01 -147.51
CA MET A 278 -0.25 -8.22 -148.69
C MET A 278 0.84 -8.92 -149.52
N GLU A 279 1.83 -9.55 -148.88
CA GLU A 279 2.85 -10.37 -149.54
C GLU A 279 2.24 -11.61 -150.23
N LEU A 280 1.25 -12.28 -149.60
CA LEU A 280 0.51 -13.40 -150.19
C LEU A 280 -0.30 -12.98 -151.42
N ASN A 281 -0.90 -11.78 -151.41
CA ASN A 281 -1.63 -11.25 -152.56
C ASN A 281 -0.70 -10.94 -153.75
N LEU A 282 0.49 -10.39 -153.50
CA LEU A 282 1.51 -10.14 -154.52
C LEU A 282 2.04 -11.44 -155.15
N LEU A 283 2.29 -12.48 -154.35
CA LEU A 283 2.70 -13.81 -154.84
C LEU A 283 1.59 -14.56 -155.59
N SER A 284 0.32 -14.30 -155.24
CA SER A 284 -0.85 -14.84 -155.94
C SER A 284 -1.02 -14.20 -157.33
N GLU A 285 -0.73 -12.90 -157.47
CA GLU A 285 -0.73 -12.19 -158.76
C GLU A 285 0.43 -12.60 -159.68
N GLU A 286 1.63 -12.87 -159.14
CA GLU A 286 2.77 -13.43 -159.90
C GLU A 286 2.49 -14.84 -160.45
N CYS A 287 1.74 -15.67 -159.72
CA CYS A 287 1.31 -16.99 -160.19
C CYS A 287 0.24 -16.95 -161.31
N GLN A 288 -0.52 -15.86 -161.45
CA GLN A 288 -1.50 -15.69 -162.54
C GLN A 288 -0.87 -15.13 -163.83
N GLN A 289 0.22 -14.35 -163.75
CA GLN A 289 0.89 -13.79 -164.93
C GLN A 289 1.73 -14.82 -165.71
N LEU A 290 2.26 -15.87 -165.07
CA LEU A 290 3.03 -16.92 -165.74
C LEU A 290 2.21 -17.91 -166.60
N ARG A 291 0.86 -17.80 -166.63
CA ARG A 291 -0.01 -18.71 -167.42
C ARG A 291 -0.48 -18.19 -168.78
N LYS A 292 -0.12 -16.97 -169.24
CA LYS A 292 -0.61 -16.42 -170.51
C LYS A 292 0.42 -15.58 -171.29
N GLY A 293 1.17 -16.24 -172.18
CA GLY A 293 1.98 -15.64 -173.27
C GLY A 293 3.39 -16.26 -173.34
N GLN A 294 3.93 -16.78 -174.45
CA GLN A 294 3.52 -16.73 -175.85
C GLN A 294 4.39 -17.74 -176.64
N THR A 295 3.77 -18.46 -177.57
CA THR A 295 4.37 -19.16 -178.71
C THR A 295 4.93 -18.18 -179.74
N CYS A 296 6.14 -18.41 -180.28
CA CYS A 296 6.44 -18.66 -181.71
C CYS A 296 7.97 -18.70 -181.94
N GLY A 297 8.45 -19.68 -182.70
CA GLY A 297 9.89 -19.91 -182.94
C GLY A 297 10.46 -19.26 -184.20
N CYS A 298 11.77 -19.44 -184.38
CA CYS A 298 12.45 -19.64 -185.66
C CYS A 298 13.82 -20.33 -185.44
N THR A 299 14.06 -21.34 -186.27
CA THR A 299 15.30 -22.10 -186.53
C THR A 299 16.44 -21.27 -187.14
N ILE A 300 17.70 -21.60 -186.81
CA ILE A 300 18.87 -21.61 -187.74
C ILE A 300 19.86 -22.71 -187.29
N SER A 301 20.29 -23.52 -188.27
CA SER A 301 21.49 -24.39 -188.39
C SER A 301 21.86 -25.41 -187.31
#